data_AF-A0A396JJP5-F1
#
_entry.id   AF-A0A396JJP5-F1
#
_cell.length_a   1.000
_cell.length_b   1.000
_cell.length_c   1.000
_cell.angle_alpha   90.00
_cell.angle_beta   90.00
_cell.angle_gamma   90.00
#
_symmetry.space_group_name_H-M   'P 1'
#
loop_
_entity.id
_entity.type
_entity.pdbx_description
1 polymer ?
#
loop_
_entity_poly.entity_id
_entity_poly.type
_entity_poly.pdbx_seq_one_letter_code
_entity_poly.pdbx_strand_id
1 'polypeptide(L)'
;MEPLITPIYVSLQALSNDVYKSIKHRVVAAEEVERFSTAFFYCPFNDAVIQSENKPAVYKKFTLREYRQQTLNDVKETGDKVGLSRFVL
;
A
#
# COMPACT_ATOMS: atom_id res chain seq x y z
N MET A 1 1.32 -9.67 -14.52
CA MET A 1 0.85 -9.74 -13.12
C MET A 1 1.52 -8.60 -12.37
N GLU A 2 0.72 -7.65 -11.88
CA GLU A 2 1.23 -6.44 -11.21
C GLU A 2 1.91 -6.76 -9.88
N PRO A 3 2.96 -5.99 -9.49
CA PRO A 3 3.55 -6.12 -8.16
C PRO A 3 2.49 -5.82 -7.10
N LEU A 4 2.41 -6.73 -6.13
CA LEU A 4 1.53 -6.64 -4.98
C LEU A 4 2.18 -5.74 -3.94
N ILE A 5 1.45 -4.69 -3.56
CA ILE A 5 1.66 -3.90 -2.34
C ILE A 5 0.34 -3.97 -1.59
N THR A 6 0.39 -4.37 -0.32
CA THR A 6 -0.83 -4.54 0.47
C THR A 6 -1.07 -3.33 1.36
N PRO A 7 -2.35 -3.01 1.66
CA PRO A 7 -2.69 -1.84 2.46
C PRO A 7 -2.01 -1.79 3.83
N ILE A 8 -1.76 -2.94 4.46
CA ILE A 8 -1.06 -3.00 5.74
C ILE A 8 0.38 -2.48 5.68
N TYR A 9 1.14 -2.89 4.65
CA TYR A 9 2.53 -2.43 4.51
C TYR A 9 2.59 -0.93 4.17
N VAL A 10 1.61 -0.44 3.41
CA VAL A 10 1.44 0.99 3.13
C VAL A 10 1.18 1.78 4.41
N SER A 11 0.21 1.34 5.22
CA SER A 11 -0.09 1.99 6.49
C SER A 11 1.12 1.98 7.43
N LEU A 12 1.85 0.86 7.51
CA LEU A 12 3.04 0.75 8.35
C LEU A 12 4.17 1.70 7.90
N GLN A 13 4.43 1.80 6.59
CA GLN A 13 5.41 2.74 6.06
C GLN A 13 5.05 4.20 6.38
N ALA A 14 3.78 4.58 6.20
CA ALA A 14 3.32 5.93 6.48
C ALA A 14 3.35 6.26 8.00
N LEU A 15 2.88 5.35 8.86
CA LEU A 15 2.91 5.51 10.32
C LEU A 15 4.34 5.66 10.85
N SER A 16 5.25 4.82 10.34
CA SER A 16 6.64 4.79 10.78
C SER A 16 7.49 5.93 10.20
N ASN A 17 6.91 6.83 9.42
CA ASN A 17 7.63 7.90 8.73
C ASN A 17 8.83 7.35 7.95
N ASP A 18 8.56 6.36 7.09
CA ASP A 18 9.56 5.78 6.21
C ASP A 18 10.65 4.90 6.86
N VAL A 19 10.56 4.62 8.16
CA VAL A 19 11.44 3.64 8.85
C VAL A 19 11.21 2.22 8.32
N TYR A 20 9.95 1.82 8.13
CA TYR A 20 9.59 0.59 7.43
C TYR A 20 9.21 0.89 5.98
N LYS A 21 9.56 -0.02 5.06
CA LYS A 21 9.26 0.14 3.63
C LYS A 21 8.29 -0.92 3.14
N SER A 22 7.28 -0.47 2.41
CA SER A 22 6.41 -1.32 1.62
C SER A 22 7.11 -1.70 0.32
N ILE A 23 7.52 -2.97 0.24
CA ILE A 23 8.25 -3.48 -0.93
C ILE A 23 7.28 -4.04 -1.98
N LYS A 24 7.57 -3.72 -3.25
CA LYS A 24 6.92 -4.37 -4.40
C LYS A 24 7.36 -5.83 -4.45
N HIS A 25 6.40 -6.74 -4.43
CA HIS A 25 6.65 -8.17 -4.62
C HIS A 25 5.75 -8.73 -5.71
N ARG A 26 6.22 -9.74 -6.45
CA ARG A 26 5.41 -10.42 -7.48
C ARG A 26 5.53 -11.92 -7.32
N VAL A 27 4.47 -12.64 -7.69
CA VAL A 27 4.52 -14.08 -7.85
C VAL A 27 4.86 -14.38 -9.30
N VAL A 28 5.86 -15.23 -9.52
CA VAL A 28 6.20 -15.74 -10.85
C VAL A 28 5.48 -17.07 -11.03
N ALA A 29 4.91 -17.29 -12.22
CA ALA A 29 4.23 -18.53 -12.54
C ALA A 29 5.23 -19.70 -12.46
N ALA A 30 4.81 -20.81 -11.86
CA ALA A 30 5.57 -22.05 -11.90
C ALA A 30 5.32 -22.73 -13.25
N GLU A 31 6.39 -23.17 -13.92
CA GLU A 31 6.29 -23.74 -15.28
C GLU A 31 5.78 -25.18 -15.28
N GLU A 32 6.05 -25.95 -14.21
CA GLU A 32 5.85 -27.41 -14.22
C GLU A 32 4.81 -27.94 -13.23
N VAL A 33 4.52 -27.20 -12.15
CA VAL A 33 3.63 -27.66 -11.08
C VAL A 33 2.74 -26.54 -10.56
N GLU A 34 1.49 -26.89 -10.21
CA GLU A 34 0.56 -25.94 -9.61
C GLU A 34 1.02 -25.50 -8.21
N ARG A 35 0.99 -24.19 -7.94
CA ARG A 35 1.33 -23.60 -6.63
C ARG A 35 0.10 -22.96 -6.02
N PHE A 36 -0.31 -23.45 -4.86
CA PHE A 36 -1.37 -22.86 -4.04
C PHE A 36 -0.76 -22.09 -2.87
N SER A 37 -1.31 -20.90 -2.57
CA SER A 37 -0.93 -20.12 -1.39
C SER A 37 -2.10 -19.31 -0.86
N THR A 38 -2.24 -19.26 0.45
CA THR A 38 -3.18 -18.37 1.16
C THR A 38 -2.38 -17.27 1.85
N ALA A 39 -2.85 -16.03 1.71
CA ALA A 39 -2.30 -14.88 2.41
C ALA A 39 -3.36 -14.26 3.32
N PHE A 40 -2.95 -13.90 4.54
CA PHE A 40 -3.78 -13.16 5.49
C PHE A 40 -3.26 -11.73 5.59
N PHE A 41 -4.17 -10.76 5.50
CA PHE A 41 -3.83 -9.35 5.61
C PHE A 41 -4.56 -8.73 6.79
N TYR A 42 -3.80 -8.32 7.80
CA TYR A 42 -4.33 -7.53 8.91
C TYR A 42 -4.32 -6.06 8.53
N CYS A 43 -5.48 -5.43 8.32
CA CYS A 43 -5.55 -4.03 7.89
C CYS A 43 -6.26 -3.17 8.94
N PRO A 44 -5.91 -1.88 9.07
CA PRO A 44 -6.73 -0.93 9.83
C PRO A 44 -8.16 -0.85 9.28
N PHE A 45 -9.09 -0.34 10.09
CA PHE A 45 -10.41 0.02 9.61
C PHE A 45 -10.32 1.05 8.48
N ASN A 46 -11.31 1.04 7.57
CA ASN A 46 -11.33 1.96 6.42
C ASN A 46 -11.19 3.43 6.84
N ASP A 47 -11.79 3.81 7.96
CA ASP A 47 -11.83 5.19 8.45
C ASP A 47 -10.72 5.49 9.48
N ALA A 48 -9.83 4.53 9.73
CA ALA A 48 -8.66 4.77 10.57
C ALA A 48 -7.75 5.80 9.89
N VAL A 49 -7.43 6.87 10.62
CA VAL A 49 -6.51 7.90 10.17
C VAL A 49 -5.07 7.40 10.32
N ILE A 50 -4.34 7.42 9.22
CA ILE A 50 -2.93 7.08 9.09
C ILE A 50 -2.14 8.40 9.08
N GLN A 51 -1.30 8.58 10.10
CA GLN A 51 -0.42 9.73 10.25
C GLN A 51 0.78 9.36 11.12
N SER A 52 1.95 9.92 10.83
CA SER A 52 3.11 9.77 11.71
C SER A 52 3.16 10.87 12.77
N GLU A 53 3.58 10.50 13.97
CA GLU A 53 3.90 11.46 15.04
C GLU A 53 5.33 12.01 14.91
N ASN A 54 6.17 11.40 14.07
CA ASN A 54 7.54 11.85 13.82
C ASN A 54 7.56 13.18 13.05
N LYS A 55 8.55 14.03 13.37
CA LYS A 55 8.77 15.33 12.73
C LYS A 55 10.17 15.39 12.10
N PRO A 56 10.31 15.92 10.87
CA PRO A 56 9.22 16.34 9.97
C PRO A 56 8.43 15.14 9.46
N ALA A 57 7.13 15.33 9.24
CA ALA A 57 6.28 14.30 8.64
C ALA A 57 6.60 14.20 7.14
N VAL A 58 6.68 12.99 6.60
CA VAL A 58 6.88 12.73 5.16
C VAL A 58 5.54 12.72 4.42
N TYR A 59 4.48 12.25 5.08
CA TYR A 59 3.17 12.04 4.47
C TYR A 59 2.10 12.93 5.11
N LYS A 60 1.15 13.41 4.29
CA LYS A 60 -0.08 14.04 4.74
C LYS A 60 -0.95 12.99 5.46
N LYS A 61 -1.83 13.44 6.36
CA LYS A 61 -2.79 12.53 6.99
C LYS A 61 -3.79 12.01 5.94
N PHE A 62 -4.12 10.73 6.00
CA PHE A 62 -5.15 10.12 5.16
C PHE A 62 -5.78 8.91 5.85
N THR A 63 -6.93 8.47 5.36
CA THR A 63 -7.60 7.24 5.79
C THR A 63 -7.32 6.10 4.82
N LEU A 64 -7.47 4.86 5.28
CA LEU A 64 -7.33 3.70 4.38
C LEU A 64 -8.36 3.73 3.25
N ARG A 65 -9.56 4.27 3.49
CA ARG A 65 -10.59 4.53 2.48
C ARG A 65 -10.09 5.47 1.38
N GLU A 66 -9.50 6.61 1.76
CA GLU A 66 -8.93 7.57 0.81
C GLU A 66 -7.79 6.96 -0.01
N TYR A 67 -6.88 6.21 0.63
CA TYR A 67 -5.80 5.50 -0.07
C TYR A 67 -6.33 4.52 -1.12
N ARG A 68 -7.35 3.71 -0.75
CA ARG A 68 -7.99 2.75 -1.67
C ARG A 68 -8.66 3.47 -2.83
N GLN A 69 -9.41 4.55 -2.55
CA GLN A 69 -10.09 5.32 -3.59
C GLN A 69 -9.09 5.96 -4.55
N GLN A 70 -8.02 6.56 -4.04
CA GLN A 70 -6.96 7.14 -4.85
C GLN A 70 -6.29 6.07 -5.73
N THR A 71 -6.00 4.89 -5.16
CA THR A 71 -5.42 3.77 -5.92
C THR A 71 -6.35 3.33 -7.06
N LEU A 72 -7.66 3.28 -6.83
CA LEU A 72 -8.63 2.96 -7.89
C LEU A 72 -8.66 4.03 -8.98
N ASN A 73 -8.56 5.31 -8.60
CA ASN A 73 -8.51 6.40 -9.56
C ASN A 73 -7.22 6.35 -10.40
N ASP A 74 -6.07 6.13 -9.75
CA ASP A 74 -4.77 6.01 -10.42
C ASP A 74 -4.77 4.86 -11.44
N VAL A 75 -5.33 3.70 -11.08
CA VAL A 75 -5.44 2.54 -12.01
C VAL A 75 -6.38 2.86 -13.18
N LYS A 76 -7.48 3.58 -12.94
CA LYS A 76 -8.40 3.99 -14.02
C LYS A 76 -7.76 4.98 -14.99
N GLU A 77 -6.95 5.90 -14.47
CA GLU A 77 -6.34 6.97 -15.27
C GLU A 77 -5.06 6.54 -15.98
N THR A 78 -4.21 5.75 -15.30
CA THR A 78 -2.85 5.44 -15.74
C THR A 78 -2.61 3.96 -16.04
N GLY A 79 -3.51 3.08 -15.61
CA GLY A 79 -3.30 1.63 -15.62
C GLY A 79 -2.45 1.11 -14.45
N ASP A 80 -1.78 2.01 -13.71
CA ASP A 80 -0.80 1.66 -12.68
C ASP A 80 -1.22 2.10 -11.27
N LYS A 81 -0.68 1.41 -10.27
CA LYS A 81 -0.78 1.83 -8.86
C LYS A 81 0.34 2.82 -8.54
N VAL A 82 -0.01 4.07 -8.25
CA VAL A 82 0.96 5.12 -7.88
C VAL A 82 1.38 5.02 -6.41
N GLY A 83 0.42 4.82 -5.49
CA GLY A 83 0.69 4.53 -4.07
C GLY A 83 0.94 5.78 -3.21
N LEU A 84 1.85 5.67 -2.24
CA LEU A 84 2.07 6.70 -1.20
C LEU A 84 2.58 8.04 -1.73
N SER A 85 3.12 8.12 -2.95
CA SER A 85 3.58 9.38 -3.53
C SER A 85 2.45 10.42 -3.71
N ARG A 86 1.19 9.98 -3.84
CA ARG A 86 0.00 10.87 -3.81
C ARG A 86 -0.24 11.53 -2.46
N PHE A 87 0.41 11.02 -1.41
CA PHE A 87 0.22 11.41 -0.02
C PHE A 87 1.47 12.01 0.61
N VAL A 88 2.55 12.25 -0.14
CA VAL A 88 3.72 13.00 0.37
C VAL A 88 3.35 14.46 0.60
N LEU A 89 3.94 15.09 1.64
CA LEU A 89 3.78 16.53 1.94
C LEU A 89 4.54 17.44 0.97
#